data_AF-A0A967PSZ7-F1
#
_entry.id   AF-A0A967PSZ7-F1
#
_cell.length_a   1.000
_cell.length_b   1.000
_cell.length_c   1.000
_cell.angle_alpha   90.00
_cell.angle_beta   90.00
_cell.angle_gamma   90.00
#
_symmetry.space_group_name_H-M   'P 1'
#
loop_
_entity.id
_entity.type
_entity.pdbx_description
1 polymer ?
#
loop_
_entity_poly.entity_id
_entity_poly.type
_entity_poly.pdbx_seq_one_letter_code
_entity_poly.pdbx_strand_id
1 'polypeptide(L)' 'MAVAGLRPIAEIQFMGFSYPAFDQVINHVSRIRNRSRHRFTAPMVIRIPYGA' A
#
# COMPACT_ATOMS: atom_id res chain seq x y z
N MET A 1 7.67 6.07 -3.98
CA MET A 1 6.64 7.07 -4.32
C MET A 1 5.96 7.66 -3.09
N ALA A 2 5.16 6.90 -2.32
CA ALA A 2 4.43 7.45 -1.17
C ALA A 2 5.35 8.05 -0.08
N VAL A 3 6.41 7.33 0.29
CA VAL A 3 7.42 7.83 1.26
C VAL A 3 8.23 9.02 0.72
N ALA A 4 8.33 9.15 -0.61
CA ALA A 4 9.03 10.25 -1.26
C ALA A 4 8.19 11.53 -1.38
N GLY A 5 6.97 11.56 -0.80
CA GLY A 5 6.10 12.74 -0.75
C GLY A 5 4.96 12.76 -1.77
N LEU A 6 4.88 11.77 -2.67
CA LEU A 6 3.75 11.65 -3.60
C LEU A 6 2.53 10.99 -2.94
N ARG A 7 1.34 11.17 -3.53
CA ARG A 7 0.08 10.54 -3.09
C ARG A 7 -0.45 9.58 -4.16
N PRO A 8 0.15 8.38 -4.32
CA PRO A 8 -0.21 7.47 -5.40
C PRO A 8 -1.58 6.81 -5.17
N ILE A 9 -2.29 6.56 -6.27
CA ILE A 9 -3.50 5.74 -6.32
C ILE A 9 -3.15 4.50 -7.14
N ALA A 10 -2.75 3.43 -6.48
CA ALA A 10 -2.41 2.16 -7.10
C ALA A 10 -3.69 1.34 -7.38
N GLU A 11 -3.68 0.55 -8.45
CA GLU A 11 -4.78 -0.34 -8.82
C GLU A 11 -4.22 -1.74 -9.10
N ILE A 12 -4.89 -2.75 -8.55
CA ILE A 12 -4.63 -4.17 -8.84
C ILE A 12 -5.76 -4.63 -9.75
N GLN A 13 -5.43 -5.27 -10.88
CA GLN A 13 -6.40 -5.58 -11.93
C GLN A 13 -7.53 -6.54 -11.49
N PHE A 14 -7.24 -7.52 -10.63
CA PHE A 14 -8.20 -8.46 -10.06
C PHE A 14 -7.78 -8.90 -8.67
N MET A 15 -8.73 -9.24 -7.79
CA MET A 15 -8.43 -9.73 -6.44
C MET A 15 -7.49 -10.94 -6.43
N GLY A 16 -7.57 -11.84 -7.43
CA GLY A 16 -6.67 -12.98 -7.56
C GLY A 16 -5.18 -12.61 -7.63
N PHE A 17 -4.85 -11.39 -8.04
CA PHE A 17 -3.48 -10.88 -8.13
C PHE A 17 -3.04 -10.07 -6.91
N SER A 18 -3.82 -10.03 -5.83
CA SER A 18 -3.41 -9.31 -4.62
C SER A 18 -2.33 -10.04 -3.81
N TYR A 19 -2.22 -11.37 -3.95
CA TYR A 19 -1.31 -12.19 -3.15
C TYR A 19 0.16 -11.74 -3.20
N PRO A 20 0.75 -11.47 -4.38
CA PRO A 20 2.12 -10.95 -4.47
C PRO A 20 2.32 -9.58 -3.78
N ALA A 21 1.25 -8.78 -3.68
CA ALA A 21 1.32 -7.45 -3.07
C ALA A 21 1.13 -7.47 -1.54
N PHE A 22 0.65 -8.57 -0.95
CA PHE A 22 0.30 -8.60 0.47
C PHE A 22 1.47 -8.31 1.41
N ASP A 23 2.66 -8.86 1.12
CA ASP A 23 3.84 -8.60 1.94
C ASP A 23 4.16 -7.09 2.02
N GLN A 24 4.12 -6.40 0.88
CA GLN A 24 4.34 -4.96 0.82
C GLN A 24 3.27 -4.17 1.56
N VAL A 25 2.00 -4.53 1.42
CA VAL A 25 0.90 -3.82 2.07
C VAL A 25 0.96 -4.00 3.59
N ILE A 26 1.11 -5.24 4.06
CA ILE A 26 1.03 -5.58 5.48
C ILE A 26 2.32 -5.19 6.20
N ASN A 27 3.49 -5.58 5.69
CA ASN A 27 4.74 -5.42 6.43
C ASN A 27 5.40 -4.04 6.24
N HIS A 28 5.12 -3.36 5.13
CA HIS A 28 5.71 -2.06 4.82
C HIS A 28 4.68 -0.92 4.93
N VAL A 29 3.69 -0.87 4.05
CA VAL A 29 2.77 0.28 3.95
C VAL A 29 2.04 0.54 5.27
N SER A 30 1.50 -0.50 5.92
CA SER A 30 0.74 -0.34 7.16
C SER A 30 1.61 0.05 8.38
N ARG A 31 2.88 -0.37 8.41
CA ARG A 31 3.75 -0.28 9.60
C ARG A 31 4.76 0.86 9.55
N ILE A 32 5.05 1.41 8.37
CA ILE A 32 6.17 2.34 8.20
C ILE A 32 6.06 3.60 9.07
N ARG A 33 4.84 4.10 9.31
CA ARG A 33 4.60 5.25 10.20
C ARG A 33 5.03 4.95 11.64
N ASN A 34 4.62 3.81 12.18
CA ASN A 34 4.96 3.42 13.54
C ASN A 34 6.45 3.03 13.65
N ARG A 35 6.94 2.19 12.71
CA ARG A 35 8.34 1.74 12.69
C ARG A 35 9.34 2.90 12.63
N SER A 36 9.00 3.96 11.91
CA SER A 36 9.86 5.14 11.76
C SER A 36 9.61 6.24 12.79
N ARG A 37 8.72 6.02 13.78
CA ARG A 37 8.30 7.04 14.75
C ARG A 37 7.86 8.34 14.06
N HIS A 38 6.96 8.22 13.09
CA HIS A 38 6.42 9.30 12.25
C HIS A 38 7.42 10.00 11.33
N ARG A 39 8.69 9.58 11.25
CA ARG A 39 9.65 10.14 10.29
C ARG A 39 9.26 9.88 8.84
N PHE A 40 8.65 8.73 8.57
CA PHE A 40 8.17 8.35 7.24
C PHE A 40 6.68 7.98 7.29
N THR A 41 5.92 8.46 6.32
CA THR A 41 4.52 8.07 6.11
C THR A 41 4.33 7.58 4.68
N ALA A 42 3.32 6.74 4.46
CA ALA A 42 2.97 6.25 3.13
C ALA A 42 1.50 6.57 2.81
N PRO A 43 1.15 7.86 2.59
CA PRO A 43 -0.20 8.24 2.22
C PRO A 43 -0.51 7.79 0.79
N MET A 44 -1.25 6.69 0.63
CA MET A 44 -1.63 6.14 -0.67
C MET A 44 -2.97 5.40 -0.62
N VAL A 45 -3.56 5.18 -1.79
CA VAL A 45 -4.78 4.39 -1.97
C VAL A 45 -4.46 3.19 -2.84
N ILE A 46 -4.92 2.00 -2.46
CA ILE A 46 -4.85 0.78 -3.28
C ILE A 46 -6.28 0.37 -3.61
N ARG A 47 -6.61 0.32 -4.90
CA ARG A 47 -7.92 -0.08 -5.42
C ARG A 47 -7.83 -1.48 -5.99
N ILE A 48 -8.85 -2.29 -5.73
CA ILE A 48 -8.94 -3.66 -6.23
C ILE A 48 -10.40 -3.89 -6.61
N PRO A 49 -10.72 -4.28 -7.86
CA PRO A 49 -12.04 -4.75 -8.20
C PRO A 49 -12.24 -6.13 -7.54
N TYR A 50 -13.32 -6.23 -6.79
CA TYR A 50 -13.76 -7.44 -6.11
C TYR A 50 -15.24 -7.66 -6.42
N GLY A 51 -15.65 -8.91 -6.57
CA GLY A 51 -17.01 -9.30 -6.97
C GLY A 51 -17.03 -10.76 -7.39
N ALA A 52 -18.12 -11.46 -7.04
CA ALA A 52 -18.38 -12.84 -7.44
C ALA A 52 -18.91 -12.92 -8.88
#